data_AF-A0A7X5QI80-F1
#
_entry.id   AF-A0A7X5QI80-F1
#
_cell.length_a   1.000
_cell.length_b   1.000
_cell.length_c   1.000
_cell.angle_alpha   90.00
_cell.angle_beta   90.00
_cell.angle_gamma   90.00
#
_symmetry.space_group_name_H-M   'P 1'
#
loop_
_entity.id
_entity.type
_entity.pdbx_description
1 polymer ?
#
loop_
_entity_poly.entity_id
_entity_poly.type
_entity_poly.pdbx_seq_one_letter_code
_entity_poly.pdbx_strand_id
1 'polypeptide(L)' 'MPGVSFGFFGLEALNGWQRLAADVTFYYKWGPRDAWLLSKTRLEWWANQANRISKERSNG' A
#
# COMPACT_ATOMS: atom_id res chain seq x y z
N MET A 1 5.69 5.05 8.14
CA MET A 1 6.79 4.21 7.63
C MET A 1 7.18 4.72 6.24
N PRO A 2 8.36 5.31 6.04
CA PRO A 2 8.86 5.61 4.70
C PRO A 2 9.96 4.59 4.35
N GLY A 3 9.69 3.66 3.44
CA GLY A 3 10.63 2.56 3.23
C GLY A 3 10.52 1.79 1.92
N VAL A 4 9.88 2.34 0.88
CA VAL A 4 9.99 1.74 -0.46
C VAL A 4 10.51 2.80 -1.41
N SER A 5 11.70 2.53 -1.93
CA SER A 5 12.42 3.41 -2.85
C SER A 5 11.66 3.54 -4.17
N PHE A 6 11.54 4.77 -4.66
CA PHE A 6 10.82 5.15 -5.90
C PHE A 6 11.21 4.31 -7.12
N GLY A 7 12.43 3.76 -7.15
CA GLY A 7 12.92 2.94 -8.25
C GLY A 7 12.33 1.53 -8.36
N PHE A 8 11.76 0.96 -7.29
CA PHE A 8 11.30 -0.44 -7.32
C PHE A 8 10.11 -0.68 -8.26
N PHE A 9 9.28 0.34 -8.49
CA PHE A 9 8.04 0.21 -9.26
C PHE A 9 8.01 1.01 -10.57
N GLY A 10 9.10 1.69 -10.97
CA GLY A 10 9.08 2.57 -12.15
C GLY A 10 8.04 3.70 -12.05
N LEU A 11 8.02 4.40 -10.90
CA LEU A 11 6.94 5.30 -10.45
C LEU A 11 6.91 6.70 -11.09
N GLU A 12 7.68 7.00 -12.14
CA GLU A 12 7.75 8.37 -12.68
C GLU A 12 6.43 8.90 -13.28
N ALA A 13 5.42 8.04 -13.49
CA ALA A 13 4.13 8.42 -14.06
C ALA A 13 2.90 7.86 -13.31
N LEU A 14 3.05 7.40 -12.06
CA LEU A 14 1.96 6.67 -11.39
C LEU A 14 0.97 7.64 -10.69
N ASN A 15 -0.23 7.73 -11.25
CA ASN A 15 -1.39 8.47 -10.73
C ASN A 15 -1.73 8.02 -9.30
N GLY A 16 -2.21 8.94 -8.45
CA GLY A 16 -2.22 8.78 -6.98
C GLY A 16 -2.77 7.46 -6.40
N TRP A 17 -3.70 6.77 -7.06
CA TRP A 17 -4.20 5.47 -6.59
C TRP A 17 -3.17 4.33 -6.74
N GLN A 18 -2.26 4.42 -7.71
CA GLN A 18 -1.22 3.42 -7.98
C GLN A 18 -0.14 3.42 -6.90
N ARG A 19 0.18 4.60 -6.36
CA ARG A 19 1.03 4.72 -5.17
C ARG A 19 0.39 4.02 -3.98
N LEU A 20 -0.91 4.24 -3.77
CA LEU A 20 -1.66 3.61 -2.68
C LEU A 20 -1.75 2.08 -2.86
N ALA A 21 -1.93 1.60 -4.10
CA ALA A 21 -1.88 0.17 -4.42
C ALA A 21 -0.51 -0.44 -4.11
N ALA A 22 0.58 0.23 -4.48
CA ALA A 22 1.94 -0.23 -4.19
C ALA A 22 2.22 -0.32 -2.69
N ASP A 23 1.85 0.71 -1.92
CA ASP A 23 2.03 0.75 -0.47
C ASP A 23 1.25 -0.37 0.24
N VAL A 24 -0.01 -0.59 -0.16
CA VAL A 24 -0.85 -1.68 0.36
C VAL A 24 -0.29 -3.05 -0.02
N THR A 25 0.14 -3.23 -1.27
CA THR A 25 0.76 -4.49 -1.74
C THR A 25 1.99 -4.83 -0.90
N PHE A 26 2.84 -3.84 -0.66
CA PHE A 26 4.07 -4.02 0.12
C PHE A 26 3.76 -4.36 1.59
N TYR A 27 2.83 -3.63 2.23
CA TYR A 27 2.49 -3.85 3.64
C TYR A 27 1.94 -5.26 3.90
N TYR A 28 1.03 -5.73 3.05
CA TYR A 28 0.38 -7.02 3.20
C TYR A 28 1.13 -8.17 2.52
N LYS A 29 2.28 -7.91 1.88
CA LYS A 29 3.06 -8.88 1.10
C LYS A 29 2.21 -9.58 0.03
N TRP A 30 1.30 -8.84 -0.59
CA TRP A 30 0.45 -9.36 -1.65
C TRP A 30 1.19 -9.51 -2.97
N GLY A 31 0.61 -10.29 -3.88
CA GLY A 31 1.08 -10.37 -5.24
C GLY A 31 0.81 -9.04 -5.99
N PRO A 32 1.59 -8.74 -7.05
CA PRO A 32 1.49 -7.48 -7.78
C PRO A 32 0.14 -7.26 -8.48
N ARG A 33 -0.75 -8.25 -8.53
CA ARG A 33 -2.09 -8.11 -9.12
C ARG A 33 -3.19 -7.89 -8.10
N ASP A 34 -2.99 -8.25 -6.83
CA ASP A 34 -4.06 -8.28 -5.85
C ASP A 34 -4.58 -6.88 -5.52
N ALA A 35 -3.68 -5.91 -5.31
CA ALA A 35 -4.06 -4.52 -5.05
C ALA A 35 -4.50 -3.77 -6.32
N TRP A 36 -4.05 -4.21 -7.49
CA TRP A 36 -4.31 -3.53 -8.76
C TRP A 36 -5.72 -3.78 -9.30
N LEU A 37 -6.37 -4.86 -8.83
CA LEU A 37 -7.78 -5.14 -9.11
C LEU A 37 -8.75 -4.42 -8.16
N LEU A 38 -8.23 -3.70 -7.16
CA LEU A 38 -9.05 -3.02 -6.17
C LEU A 38 -9.42 -1.61 -6.61
N SER A 39 -10.66 -1.21 -6.30
CA SER A 39 -11.08 0.18 -6.43
C SER A 39 -10.34 1.08 -5.44
N LYS A 40 -10.24 2.38 -5.75
CA LYS A 40 -9.61 3.38 -4.88
C LYS A 40 -10.14 3.34 -3.44
N THR A 41 -11.47 3.26 -3.26
CA THR A 41 -12.09 3.17 -1.93
C THR A 41 -11.68 1.92 -1.15
N ARG A 42 -11.50 0.79 -1.84
CA ARG A 42 -11.05 -0.44 -1.20
C ARG A 42 -9.57 -0.37 -0.82
N LEU A 43 -8.76 0.25 -1.67
CA LEU A 43 -7.34 0.52 -1.39
C LEU A 43 -7.18 1.43 -0.15
N GLU A 44 -7.98 2.50 -0.05
CA GLU A 44 -8.02 3.39 1.12
C GLU A 44 -8.45 2.64 2.39
N TRP A 45 -9.43 1.75 2.28
CA TRP A 45 -9.84 0.90 3.39
C TRP A 45 -8.69 0.01 3.90
N TRP A 46 -7.93 -0.61 3.00
CA TRP A 46 -6.78 -1.43 3.36
C TRP A 46 -5.62 -0.62 3.94
N ALA A 47 -5.35 0.57 3.41
CA ALA A 47 -4.37 1.48 3.99
C ALA A 47 -4.74 1.87 5.44
N ASN A 48 -6.03 2.09 5.71
CA ASN A 48 -6.51 2.34 7.07
C ASN A 48 -6.33 1.12 7.99
N GLN A 49 -6.58 -0.09 7.50
CA GLN A 49 -6.32 -1.31 8.27
C GLN A 49 -4.82 -1.49 8.58
N ALA A 50 -3.95 -1.20 7.62
CA ALA A 50 -2.50 -1.26 7.81
C ALA A 50 -2.04 -0.31 8.93
N ASN A 51 -2.59 0.91 8.97
CA ASN A 51 -2.30 1.87 10.04
C ASN A 51 -2.77 1.36 11.41
N ARG A 52 -3.98 0.79 11.48
CA ARG A 52 -4.51 0.18 12.72
C ARG A 52 -3.60 -0.95 13.22
N ILE A 53 -3.25 -1.91 12.36
CA ILE A 53 -2.38 -3.04 12.71
C ILE A 53 -1.00 -2.55 13.14
N SER A 54 -0.45 -1.53 12.47
CA SER A 54 0.85 -0.95 12.86
C SER A 54 0.81 -0.33 14.25
N LYS A 55 -0.29 0.33 14.63
CA LYS A 55 -0.46 0.90 15.98
C LYS A 55 -0.56 -0.18 17.05
N GLU A 56 -1.33 -1.23 16.79
CA GLU A 56 -1.41 -2.38 17.70
C GLU A 56 -0.04 -3.05 17.89
N ARG A 57 0.76 -3.20 16.82
CA ARG A 57 2.13 -3.74 16.90
C ARG A 57 3.12 -2.85 17.66
N SER A 58 2.90 -1.54 17.71
CA SER A 58 3.78 -0.61 18.43
C SER A 58 3.40 -0.43 19.90
N ASN A 59 2.19 -0.82 20.29
CA ASN A 59 1.71 -0.77 21.67
C ASN A 59 1.82 -2.12 22.41
N GLY A 60 2.25 -3.18 21.71
CA GLY A 60 2.45 -4.52 22.27
C GLY A 60 3.90 -4.80 22.64
#